data_AF-A0A3A6RN39-F1
#
_entry.id   AF-A0A3A6RN39-F1
#
_cell.length_a   1.000
_cell.length_b   1.000
_cell.length_c   1.000
_cell.angle_alpha   90.00
_cell.angle_beta   90.00
_cell.angle_gamma   90.00
#
_symmetry.space_group_name_H-M   'P 1'
#
loop_
_entity.id
_entity.type
_entity.pdbx_description
1 polymer ?
#
loop_
_entity_poly.entity_id
_entity_poly.type
_entity_poly.pdbx_seq_one_letter_code
_entity_poly.pdbx_strand_id
1 'polypeptide(L)'
;MIACTLSNLELRSIIESAFLPMRCNCTVMDDTMTVEVIDPVTERVELLTTGISLDRLDTSRALCELICELRADLHNTQHLHRHALAS
;
A
#
# COMPACT_ATOMS: atom_id res chain seq x y z
N MET A 1 26.22 -7.10 0.34
CA MET A 1 24.82 -6.73 0.08
C MET A 1 24.03 -7.30 1.24
N ILE A 2 23.65 -6.46 2.20
CA ILE A 2 23.00 -6.92 3.43
C ILE A 2 21.56 -7.27 3.05
N ALA A 3 21.26 -8.57 2.94
CA ALA A 3 19.88 -9.04 2.93
C ALA A 3 19.37 -8.93 4.36
N CYS A 4 18.94 -7.73 4.76
CA CYS A 4 18.08 -7.58 5.92
C CYS A 4 16.72 -8.14 5.49
N THR A 5 16.48 -9.43 5.74
CA THR A 5 15.16 -10.01 5.62
C THR A 5 14.27 -9.29 6.63
N LEU A 6 13.48 -8.32 6.17
CA LEU A 6 12.54 -7.59 7.02
C LEU A 6 11.49 -8.56 7.53
N SER A 7 11.13 -8.44 8.79
CA SER A 7 10.00 -9.21 9.32
C SER A 7 8.70 -8.71 8.67
N ASN A 8 7.69 -9.58 8.57
CA ASN A 8 6.35 -9.21 8.11
C ASN A 8 5.82 -7.94 8.79
N LEU A 9 6.09 -7.76 10.09
CA LEU A 9 5.68 -6.59 10.85
C LEU A 9 6.44 -5.31 10.44
N GLU A 10 7.74 -5.41 10.17
CA GLU A 10 8.53 -4.27 9.70
C GLU A 10 8.09 -3.85 8.30
N LEU A 11 7.84 -4.82 7.44
CA LEU A 11 7.37 -4.59 6.08
C LEU A 11 6.01 -3.87 6.10
N ARG A 12 5.07 -4.33 6.91
CA ARG A 12 3.78 -3.63 7.14
C ARG A 12 4.01 -2.21 7.63
N SER A 13 4.82 -2.03 8.67
CA SER A 13 5.10 -0.71 9.26
C SER A 13 5.68 0.28 8.23
N ILE A 14 6.62 -0.18 7.40
CA ILE A 14 7.22 0.65 6.34
C ILE A 14 6.15 1.04 5.32
N ILE A 15 5.37 0.08 4.81
CA ILE A 15 4.31 0.34 3.83
C ILE A 15 3.28 1.29 4.43
N GLU A 16 2.76 0.99 5.62
CA GLU A 16 1.73 1.80 6.29
C GLU A 16 2.19 3.24 6.53
N SER A 17 3.45 3.42 6.96
CA SER A 17 4.04 4.75 7.17
C SER A 17 4.18 5.55 5.87
N ALA A 18 4.35 4.88 4.73
CA ALA A 18 4.52 5.53 3.43
C ALA A 18 3.23 6.15 2.87
N PHE A 19 2.06 5.78 3.42
CA PHE A 19 0.76 6.33 3.01
C PHE A 19 0.24 7.42 3.93
N LEU A 20 0.97 7.79 4.99
CA LEU A 20 0.58 8.91 5.83
C LEU A 20 0.45 10.20 4.98
N PRO A 21 -0.60 11.03 5.21
CA PRO A 21 -1.55 10.98 6.33
C PRO A 21 -2.76 10.05 6.15
N MET A 22 -2.89 9.33 5.04
CA MET A 22 -3.97 8.35 4.85
C MET A 22 -3.78 7.14 5.78
N ARG A 23 -4.87 6.47 6.15
CA ARG A 23 -4.79 5.26 6.96
C ARG A 23 -4.54 4.08 6.05
N CYS A 24 -3.38 3.46 6.15
CA CYS A 24 -3.08 2.22 5.45
C CYS A 24 -3.10 1.05 6.43
N ASN A 25 -3.73 -0.06 6.04
CA ASN A 25 -3.83 -1.29 6.80
C ASN A 25 -3.25 -2.42 5.96
N CYS A 26 -2.16 -3.02 6.43
CA CYS A 26 -1.49 -4.11 5.75
C CYS A 26 -1.75 -5.43 6.48
N THR A 27 -2.54 -6.30 5.89
CA THR A 27 -2.83 -7.64 6.44
C THR A 27 -2.04 -8.68 5.66
N VAL A 28 -1.33 -9.58 6.36
CA VAL A 28 -0.70 -10.75 5.72
C VAL A 28 -1.48 -11.99 6.13
N MET A 29 -1.82 -12.81 5.14
CA MET A 29 -2.36 -14.14 5.31
C MET A 29 -1.51 -15.12 4.51
N ASP A 30 -1.02 -16.15 5.19
CA ASP A 30 -0.03 -17.10 4.67
C ASP A 30 1.18 -16.34 4.11
N ASP A 31 1.34 -16.34 2.78
CA ASP A 31 2.47 -15.71 2.06
C ASP A 31 2.03 -14.53 1.19
N THR A 32 0.80 -14.04 1.39
CA THR A 32 0.22 -12.94 0.63
C THR A 32 -0.14 -11.77 1.52
N MET A 33 0.16 -10.57 1.04
CA MET A 33 -0.20 -9.31 1.66
C MET A 33 -1.39 -8.68 0.94
N THR A 34 -2.29 -8.13 1.74
CA THR A 34 -3.37 -7.25 1.34
C THR A 34 -3.10 -5.86 1.91
N VAL A 35 -3.13 -4.86 1.05
CA VAL A 35 -2.96 -3.46 1.41
C VAL A 35 -4.28 -2.74 1.15
N GLU A 36 -4.81 -2.15 2.21
CA GLU A 36 -6.03 -1.35 2.18
C GLU A 36 -5.68 0.08 2.59
N VAL A 37 -6.03 1.05 1.75
CA VAL A 37 -5.80 2.47 2.02
C VAL A 37 -7.14 3.17 2.14
N ILE A 38 -7.33 3.77 3.30
CA ILE A 38 -8.57 4.37 3.78
C ILE A 38 -8.33 5.86 3.95
N ASP A 39 -9.20 6.67 3.36
CA ASP A 39 -9.22 8.09 3.60
C ASP A 39 -9.74 8.36 5.03
N PRO A 40 -8.94 9.00 5.92
CA PRO A 40 -9.32 9.16 7.32
C PRO A 40 -10.41 10.22 7.53
N VAL A 41 -10.78 10.99 6.51
CA VAL A 41 -11.81 12.04 6.59
C VAL A 41 -13.17 11.48 6.17
N THR A 42 -13.20 10.71 5.10
CA THR A 42 -14.43 10.15 4.52
C THR A 42 -14.70 8.71 4.97
N GLU A 43 -13.73 8.07 5.62
CA GLU A 43 -13.74 6.66 6.03
C GLU A 43 -13.94 5.68 4.84
N ARG A 44 -13.64 6.13 3.62
CA ARG A 44 -13.77 5.33 2.39
C ARG A 44 -12.46 4.63 2.06
N VAL A 45 -12.58 3.41 1.55
CA VAL A 45 -11.46 2.68 0.95
C VAL A 45 -11.16 3.26 -0.42
N GLU A 46 -10.05 3.99 -0.53
CA GLU A 46 -9.58 4.61 -1.77
C GLU A 46 -8.77 3.61 -2.62
N LEU A 47 -8.13 2.64 -1.97
CA LEU A 47 -7.40 1.57 -2.65
C LEU A 47 -7.49 0.27 -1.87
N LEU A 48 -7.75 -0.84 -2.58
CA LEU A 48 -7.65 -2.19 -2.05
C LEU A 48 -6.83 -3.04 -3.03
N THR A 49 -5.65 -3.48 -2.60
CA THR A 49 -4.78 -4.37 -3.36
C THR A 49 -4.59 -5.66 -2.59
N THR A 50 -4.89 -6.80 -3.21
CA THR A 50 -4.80 -8.13 -2.59
C THR A 50 -3.83 -9.02 -3.37
N GLY A 51 -3.35 -10.10 -2.75
CA GLY A 51 -2.53 -11.10 -3.43
C GLY A 51 -1.09 -10.67 -3.70
N ILE A 52 -0.56 -9.71 -2.96
CA ILE A 52 0.84 -9.29 -3.08
C ILE A 52 1.72 -10.39 -2.47
N SER A 53 2.44 -11.14 -3.29
CA SER A 53 3.35 -12.18 -2.81
C SER A 53 4.47 -11.58 -1.98
N LEU A 54 4.63 -12.04 -0.73
CA LEU A 54 5.70 -11.58 0.15
C LEU A 54 7.10 -11.97 -0.36
N ASP A 55 7.19 -13.07 -1.09
CA ASP A 55 8.43 -13.52 -1.75
C ASP A 55 8.98 -12.47 -2.73
N ARG A 56 8.11 -11.62 -3.31
CA ARG A 56 8.52 -10.52 -4.18
C ARG A 56 9.07 -9.31 -3.42
N LEU A 57 8.96 -9.28 -2.09
CA LEU A 57 9.36 -8.15 -1.25
C LEU A 57 10.63 -8.47 -0.45
N ASP A 58 11.47 -9.35 -1.00
CA ASP A 58 12.73 -9.79 -0.43
C ASP A 58 13.83 -8.72 -0.47
N THR A 59 13.65 -7.67 -1.29
CA THR A 59 14.57 -6.55 -1.41
C THR A 59 13.92 -5.21 -1.09
N SER A 60 14.72 -4.28 -0.56
CA SER A 60 14.31 -2.88 -0.38
C SER A 60 13.85 -2.23 -1.68
N ARG A 61 14.42 -2.63 -2.82
CA ARG A 61 14.02 -2.15 -4.14
C ARG A 61 12.58 -2.55 -4.46
N ALA A 62 12.26 -3.84 -4.29
CA ALA A 62 10.92 -4.32 -4.59
C ALA A 62 9.87 -3.73 -3.64
N LEU A 63 10.22 -3.51 -2.38
CA LEU A 63 9.37 -2.79 -1.43
C LEU A 63 9.10 -1.34 -1.89
N CYS A 64 10.15 -0.62 -2.30
CA CYS A 64 10.00 0.73 -2.84
C CYS A 64 9.17 0.77 -4.13
N GLU A 65 9.35 -0.22 -5.02
CA GLU A 65 8.57 -0.34 -6.26
C GLU A 65 7.09 -0.56 -5.94
N LEU A 66 6.76 -1.47 -5.02
CA LEU A 66 5.39 -1.68 -4.55
C LEU A 66 4.77 -0.38 -4.01
N ILE A 67 5.49 0.34 -3.13
CA ILE A 67 5.00 1.62 -2.58
C ILE A 67 4.76 2.65 -3.69
N CYS A 68 5.66 2.74 -4.67
CA CYS A 68 5.51 3.65 -5.81
C CYS A 68 4.28 3.30 -6.66
N GLU A 69 4.08 2.02 -6.96
CA GLU A 69 2.91 1.53 -7.72
C GLU A 69 1.60 1.86 -7.00
N LEU A 70 1.49 1.49 -5.72
CA LEU A 70 0.30 1.77 -4.91
C LEU A 70 0.00 3.27 -4.77
N ARG A 71 1.02 4.12 -4.65
CA ARG A 71 0.85 5.57 -4.61
C ARG A 71 0.38 6.14 -5.95
N ALA A 72 0.86 5.59 -7.06
CA ALA A 72 0.40 6.00 -8.38
C ALA A 72 -1.07 5.62 -8.58
N ASP A 73 -1.47 4.41 -8.18
CA ASP A 73 -2.86 3.95 -8.24
C ASP A 73 -3.79 4.78 -7.36
N LEU A 74 -3.38 5.10 -6.12
CA LEU A 74 -4.13 6.02 -5.26
C LEU A 74 -4.35 7.37 -5.92
N HIS A 75 -3.29 7.96 -6.47
CA HIS A 75 -3.40 9.27 -7.12
C HIS A 75 -4.36 9.22 -8.32
N ASN A 76 -4.35 8.13 -9.07
CA ASN A 76 -5.28 7.90 -10.18
C ASN A 76 -6.73 7.79 -9.68
N THR A 77 -6.99 7.03 -8.61
CA THR A 77 -8.32 6.90 -8.01
C THR A 77 -8.84 8.22 -7.45
N GLN A 78 -7.98 9.01 -6.81
CA GLN A 78 -8.34 10.34 -6.29
C GLN A 78 -8.66 11.34 -7.40
N HIS A 79 -7.97 11.25 -8.54
CA HIS A 79 -8.24 12.11 -9.69
C HIS A 79 -9.62 11.80 -10.31
N LEU A 80 -9.97 10.50 -10.41
CA LEU A 80 -11.29 10.06 -10.88
C LEU A 80 -12.43 10.55 -9.98
N HIS A 81 -12.30 10.41 -8.66
CA HIS A 81 -13.33 10.88 -7.72
C HIS A 81 -13.57 12.40 -7.80
N ARG A 82 -12.51 13.18 -8.02
CA ARG A 82 -12.61 14.64 -8.16
C ARG A 82 -13.35 15.07 -9.42
N HIS A 83 -13.20 14.31 -10.50
CA HIS A 83 -13.92 14.57 -11.76
C HIS A 83 -15.39 14.15 -11.67
N ALA A 84 -15.72 13.08 -10.94
CA ALA A 84 -17.09 12.61 -10.81
C ALA A 84 -18.02 13.57 -10.05
N LEU A 85 -17.48 14.41 -9.16
CA LEU A 85 -18.24 15.41 -8.41
C LEU A 85 -18.38 16.76 -9.16
N ALA A 86 -17.74 16.90 -10.32
CA ALA A 86 -17.74 18.12 -11.12
C ALA A 86 -18.62 18.04 -12.39
N SER A 87 -19.46 17.00 -12.52
CA SER A 87 -20.36 16.78 -13.67
C SER A 87 -21.83 16.82 -13.26
#